data_AF-A0A4S5E017-F1
#
_entry.id   AF-A0A4S5E017-F1
#
_cell.length_a   1.000
_cell.length_b   1.000
_cell.length_c   1.000
_cell.angle_alpha   90.00
_cell.angle_beta   90.00
_cell.angle_gamma   90.00
#
_symmetry.space_group_name_H-M   'P 1'
#
loop_
_entity.id
_entity.type
_entity.pdbx_description
1 polymer ?
#
loop_
_entity_poly.entity_id
_entity_poly.type
_entity_poly.pdbx_seq_one_letter_code
_entity_poly.pdbx_strand_id
1 'polypeptide(L)'
;MGQITDERLPDVSMVGILHAIPPLDSVTGHLPSGRYRTTLGHIRHRFVDHPEFSTSTTRQAIWDRFLSYLTAWETSQQPLGQQILHTLRIAGSFLSDEIDPEVLDVSPVYDEGMVSDLAGTPGTTSSPPCPC
;
A
#
# COMPACT_ATOMS: atom_id res chain seq x y z
N MET A 1 -29.04 36.97 18.06
CA MET A 1 -27.77 36.77 17.34
C MET A 1 -27.47 35.28 17.39
N GLY A 2 -27.38 34.63 16.24
CA GLY A 2 -27.53 33.18 16.07
C GLY A 2 -26.35 32.32 16.54
N GLN A 3 -26.75 31.20 17.15
CA GLN A 3 -26.23 29.82 17.12
C GLN A 3 -24.74 29.49 17.25
N ILE A 4 -24.55 28.48 18.09
CA ILE A 4 -23.35 27.75 18.50
C ILE A 4 -23.12 26.58 17.54
N THR A 5 -21.87 26.36 17.15
CA THR A 5 -21.25 25.07 16.76
C THR A 5 -19.75 25.35 16.88
N ASP A 6 -19.07 25.03 17.98
CA ASP A 6 -18.61 23.69 18.38
C ASP A 6 -18.17 22.83 17.20
N GLU A 7 -16.91 22.98 16.81
CA GLU A 7 -16.16 21.97 16.03
C GLU A 7 -15.07 21.35 16.89
N ARG A 8 -15.43 20.96 18.12
CA ARG A 8 -14.62 20.04 18.90
C ARG A 8 -14.93 18.62 18.43
N LEU A 9 -14.34 18.19 17.32
CA LEU A 9 -14.24 16.77 17.02
C LEU A 9 -12.88 16.24 17.46
N PRO A 10 -12.82 15.69 18.68
CA PRO A 10 -12.20 14.39 18.79
C PRO A 10 -13.06 13.47 19.66
N ASP A 11 -13.50 12.35 19.09
CA ASP A 11 -13.30 11.03 19.69
C ASP A 11 -13.72 9.93 18.72
N VAL A 12 -12.76 9.20 18.17
CA VAL A 12 -13.00 7.83 17.70
C VAL A 12 -12.16 6.95 18.63
N SER A 13 -12.72 6.71 19.80
CA SER A 13 -12.13 5.92 20.88
C SER A 13 -11.84 4.50 20.40
N MET A 14 -10.58 4.34 19.98
CA MET A 14 -9.65 3.25 20.27
C MET A 14 -10.11 1.80 20.11
N VAL A 15 -9.67 1.19 19.00
CA VAL A 15 -8.81 -0.01 19.06
C VAL A 15 -7.62 0.20 18.13
N GLY A 16 -6.45 0.48 18.74
CA GLY A 16 -5.15 0.42 18.08
C GLY A 16 -4.71 1.71 17.37
N ILE A 17 -3.48 2.13 17.64
CA ILE A 17 -2.79 3.17 16.87
C ILE A 17 -2.58 2.65 15.45
N LEU A 18 -3.56 2.81 14.57
CA LEU A 18 -3.42 2.58 13.13
C LEU A 18 -2.94 3.90 12.54
N HIS A 19 -1.64 4.03 12.30
CA HIS A 19 -1.00 5.26 11.85
C HIS A 19 -1.72 5.84 10.61
N ALA A 20 -2.37 6.97 10.79
CA ALA A 20 -2.88 7.78 9.70
C ALA A 20 -1.73 8.12 8.75
N ILE A 21 -2.01 8.11 7.45
CA ILE A 21 -1.08 8.62 6.44
C ILE A 21 -0.91 10.11 6.73
N PRO A 22 0.31 10.63 6.91
CA PRO A 22 0.51 12.04 7.19
C PRO A 22 -0.02 12.91 6.05
N PRO A 23 -0.38 14.17 6.32
CA PRO A 23 -0.73 15.10 5.26
C PRO A 23 0.42 15.24 4.26
N LEU A 24 0.08 15.48 3.00
CA LEU A 24 1.06 15.83 1.97
C LEU A 24 1.69 17.17 2.32
N ASP A 25 2.97 17.29 2.04
CA ASP A 25 3.68 18.56 2.17
C ASP A 25 3.13 19.55 1.14
N SER A 26 2.69 20.72 1.62
CA SER A 26 1.97 21.69 0.79
C SER A 26 2.86 22.41 -0.24
N VAL A 27 4.18 22.25 -0.17
CA VAL A 27 5.14 22.87 -1.10
C VAL A 27 5.53 21.88 -2.19
N THR A 28 5.75 20.63 -1.82
CA THR A 28 6.27 19.58 -2.71
C THR A 28 5.20 18.64 -3.25
N GLY A 29 4.02 18.60 -2.61
CA GLY A 29 2.94 17.68 -3.00
C GLY A 29 3.17 16.23 -2.59
N HIS A 30 4.29 15.91 -1.93
CA HIS A 30 4.67 14.56 -1.56
C HIS A 30 4.40 14.26 -0.09
N LEU A 31 4.33 12.97 0.27
CA LEU A 31 4.41 12.58 1.67
C LEU A 31 5.73 13.07 2.28
N PRO A 32 5.73 13.52 3.55
CA PRO A 32 6.96 13.83 4.26
C PRO A 32 7.93 12.65 4.24
N SER A 33 9.23 12.94 4.30
CA SER A 33 10.26 11.90 4.30
C SER A 33 10.10 10.97 5.50
N GLY A 34 9.93 9.68 5.24
CA GLY A 34 9.77 8.68 6.30
C GLY A 34 9.25 7.34 5.79
N ARG A 35 9.05 6.40 6.72
CA ARG A 35 8.38 5.12 6.46
C ARG A 35 7.16 5.03 7.34
N TYR A 36 5.99 5.00 6.71
CA TYR A 36 4.70 4.95 7.40
C TYR A 36 4.09 3.58 7.20
N ARG A 37 3.73 2.91 8.31
CA ARG A 37 2.98 1.66 8.26
C ARG A 37 1.51 1.99 8.21
N THR A 38 0.79 1.41 7.25
CA THR A 38 -0.65 1.63 7.10
C THR A 38 -1.29 0.45 6.39
N THR A 39 -2.61 0.48 6.21
CA THR A 39 -3.37 -0.56 5.52
C THR A 39 -3.70 -0.13 4.08
N LEU A 40 -4.01 -1.09 3.22
CA LEU A 40 -4.49 -0.78 1.86
C LEU A 40 -5.78 0.05 1.88
N GLY A 41 -6.66 -0.19 2.87
CA GLY A 41 -7.88 0.61 3.05
C GLY A 41 -7.60 2.08 3.31
N HIS A 42 -6.61 2.40 4.14
CA HIS A 42 -6.19 3.78 4.37
C HIS A 42 -5.58 4.44 3.14
N ILE A 43 -4.78 3.69 2.36
CA ILE A 43 -4.21 4.21 1.11
C ILE A 43 -5.33 4.53 0.12
N ARG A 44 -6.28 3.61 -0.07
CA ARG A 44 -7.47 3.84 -0.91
C ARG A 44 -8.23 5.08 -0.46
N HIS A 45 -8.55 5.16 0.83
CA HIS A 45 -9.32 6.26 1.36
C HIS A 45 -8.65 7.62 1.11
N ARG A 46 -7.33 7.71 1.29
CA ARG A 46 -6.57 8.97 1.13
C ARG A 46 -6.29 9.33 -0.33
N PHE A 47 -5.98 8.35 -1.18
CA PHE A 47 -5.42 8.58 -2.52
C PHE A 47 -6.34 8.17 -3.67
N VAL A 48 -7.52 7.62 -3.38
CA VAL A 48 -8.54 7.27 -4.38
C VAL A 48 -9.86 7.94 -4.03
N ASP A 49 -10.36 7.69 -2.82
CA ASP A 49 -11.70 8.13 -2.43
C ASP A 49 -11.73 9.59 -1.92
N HIS A 50 -10.57 10.19 -1.64
CA HIS A 50 -10.48 11.53 -1.04
C HIS A 50 -11.00 12.62 -2.00
N PRO A 51 -11.80 13.60 -1.54
CA PRO A 51 -12.39 14.63 -2.40
C PRO A 51 -11.41 15.42 -3.26
N GLU A 52 -10.18 15.62 -2.78
CA GLU A 52 -9.08 16.26 -3.51
C GLU A 52 -8.77 15.59 -4.84
N PHE A 53 -9.00 14.28 -4.96
CA PHE A 53 -8.76 13.49 -6.16
C PHE A 53 -10.05 13.15 -6.92
N SER A 54 -11.18 13.80 -6.60
CA SER A 54 -12.48 13.53 -7.23
C SER A 54 -12.51 13.76 -8.74
N THR A 55 -11.61 14.59 -9.26
CA THR A 55 -11.45 14.87 -10.69
C THR A 55 -10.44 13.95 -11.38
N SER A 56 -9.77 13.06 -10.64
CA SER A 56 -8.83 12.10 -11.22
C SER A 56 -9.54 11.13 -12.14
N THR A 57 -8.93 10.87 -13.28
CA THR A 57 -9.35 9.88 -14.26
C THR A 57 -8.56 8.58 -14.17
N THR A 58 -7.38 8.59 -13.52
CA THR A 58 -6.46 7.43 -13.49
C THR A 58 -6.42 6.69 -12.16
N ARG A 59 -6.61 7.36 -11.01
CA ARG A 59 -6.36 6.79 -9.67
C ARG A 59 -7.17 5.53 -9.38
N GLN A 60 -8.47 5.55 -9.68
CA GLN A 60 -9.35 4.38 -9.52
C GLN A 60 -8.86 3.21 -10.37
N ALA A 61 -8.54 3.44 -11.64
CA ALA A 61 -8.09 2.40 -12.55
C ALA A 61 -6.72 1.82 -12.15
N ILE A 62 -5.80 2.65 -11.66
CA ILE A 62 -4.51 2.19 -11.12
C ILE A 62 -4.74 1.31 -9.89
N TRP A 63 -5.60 1.76 -8.96
CA TRP A 63 -5.93 1.01 -7.76
C TRP A 63 -6.56 -0.35 -8.06
N ASP A 64 -7.50 -0.41 -9.01
CA ASP A 64 -8.16 -1.65 -9.42
C ASP A 64 -7.18 -2.64 -10.08
N ARG A 65 -6.24 -2.13 -10.90
CA ARG A 65 -5.15 -2.94 -11.46
C ARG A 65 -4.23 -3.48 -10.36
N PHE A 66 -3.92 -2.67 -9.36
CA PHE A 66 -3.13 -3.09 -8.21
C PHE A 66 -3.83 -4.18 -7.39
N LEU A 67 -5.13 -4.06 -7.10
CA LEU A 67 -5.90 -5.12 -6.44
C LEU A 67 -5.96 -6.41 -7.27
N SER A 68 -6.10 -6.28 -8.59
CA SER A 68 -6.07 -7.42 -9.51
C SER A 68 -4.72 -8.12 -9.48
N TYR A 69 -3.61 -7.36 -9.44
CA TYR A 69 -2.27 -7.88 -9.27
C TYR A 69 -2.11 -8.65 -7.94
N LEU A 70 -2.60 -8.09 -6.82
CA LEU A 70 -2.54 -8.77 -5.52
C LEU A 70 -3.37 -10.06 -5.51
N THR A 71 -4.54 -10.06 -6.13
CA THR A 71 -5.38 -11.26 -6.26
C THR A 71 -4.68 -12.34 -7.09
N ALA A 72 -4.08 -11.95 -8.21
CA ALA A 72 -3.33 -12.86 -9.06
C ALA A 72 -2.10 -13.43 -8.34
N TRP A 73 -1.43 -12.59 -7.54
CA TRP A 73 -0.32 -12.99 -6.69
C TRP A 73 -0.75 -14.02 -5.63
N GLU A 74 -1.82 -13.74 -4.88
CA GLU A 74 -2.34 -14.68 -3.88
C GLU A 74 -2.76 -16.01 -4.53
N THR A 75 -3.37 -15.95 -5.71
CA THR A 75 -3.72 -17.14 -6.50
C THR A 75 -2.48 -17.95 -6.90
N SER A 76 -1.40 -17.27 -7.32
CA SER A 76 -0.16 -17.96 -7.72
C SER A 76 0.58 -18.60 -6.55
N GLN A 77 0.33 -18.14 -5.32
CA GLN A 77 0.87 -18.73 -4.10
C GLN A 77 0.10 -19.96 -3.59
N GLN A 78 -1.13 -20.19 -4.05
CA GLN A 78 -1.95 -21.33 -3.59
C GLN A 78 -1.22 -22.69 -3.64
N PRO A 79 -0.46 -23.05 -4.69
CA PRO A 79 0.27 -24.31 -4.75
C PRO A 79 1.36 -24.45 -3.68
N LEU A 80 1.87 -23.33 -3.15
CA LEU A 80 2.92 -23.32 -2.12
C LEU A 80 2.36 -23.68 -0.73
N GLY A 81 1.04 -23.60 -0.54
CA GLY A 81 0.38 -23.88 0.75
C GLY A 81 0.73 -22.89 1.87
N GLN A 82 1.50 -21.84 1.57
CA GLN A 82 1.95 -20.83 2.53
C GLN A 82 2.05 -19.44 1.91
N GLN A 83 1.80 -18.41 2.72
CA GLN A 83 1.87 -17.02 2.31
C GLN A 83 3.29 -16.47 2.55
N ILE A 84 4.07 -16.32 1.48
CA ILE A 84 5.45 -15.77 1.59
C ILE A 84 5.50 -14.24 1.64
N LEU A 85 4.39 -13.55 1.33
CA LEU A 85 4.34 -12.09 1.34
C LEU A 85 4.20 -11.60 2.79
N HIS A 86 5.22 -10.90 3.29
CA HIS A 86 5.20 -10.33 4.64
C HIS A 86 4.61 -8.92 4.67
N THR A 87 5.08 -8.04 3.78
CA THR A 87 4.55 -6.66 3.66
C THR A 87 4.75 -6.13 2.25
N LEU A 88 3.96 -5.15 1.87
CA LEU A 88 4.19 -4.35 0.66
C LEU A 88 4.84 -3.03 1.05
N ARG A 89 5.80 -2.56 0.25
CA ARG A 89 6.23 -1.16 0.22
C ARG A 89 5.59 -0.52 -1.00
N ILE A 90 4.91 0.60 -0.79
CA ILE A 90 4.22 1.35 -1.85
C ILE A 90 4.88 2.72 -1.97
N ALA A 91 5.11 3.15 -3.21
CA ALA A 91 5.75 4.42 -3.57
C ALA A 91 5.21 4.93 -4.92
N GLY A 92 5.88 5.91 -5.49
CA GLY A 92 5.55 6.49 -6.79
C GLY A 92 4.64 7.72 -6.70
N SER A 93 4.35 8.31 -7.85
CA SER A 93 3.50 9.51 -7.97
C SER A 93 2.07 9.26 -7.50
N PHE A 94 1.60 8.01 -7.43
CA PHE A 94 0.31 7.69 -6.83
C PHE A 94 0.15 8.20 -5.37
N LEU A 95 1.24 8.30 -4.61
CA LEU A 95 1.25 8.78 -3.23
C LEU A 95 1.60 10.29 -3.10
N SER A 96 1.42 11.09 -4.16
CA SER A 96 1.52 12.55 -4.14
C SER A 96 0.16 13.22 -4.36
N ASP A 97 0.18 14.56 -4.50
CA ASP A 97 -0.95 15.42 -4.87
C ASP A 97 -1.26 15.43 -6.37
N GLU A 98 -0.52 14.67 -7.18
CA GLU A 98 -0.73 14.60 -8.62
C GLU A 98 -2.14 14.06 -8.93
N ILE A 99 -2.96 14.81 -9.68
CA ILE A 99 -4.35 14.41 -9.91
C ILE A 99 -4.44 13.12 -10.72
N ASP A 100 -3.64 13.00 -11.78
CA ASP A 100 -3.63 11.85 -12.70
C ASP A 100 -2.25 11.17 -12.71
N PRO A 101 -1.85 10.47 -11.63
CA PRO A 101 -0.59 9.77 -11.60
C PRO A 101 -0.55 8.68 -12.67
N GLU A 102 0.65 8.37 -13.17
CA GLU A 102 0.86 7.32 -14.16
C GLU A 102 0.97 5.93 -13.52
N VAL A 103 1.63 5.85 -12.36
CA VAL A 103 2.05 4.57 -11.75
C VAL A 103 1.92 4.55 -10.23
N LEU A 104 1.65 3.34 -9.71
CA LEU A 104 1.76 2.98 -8.31
C LEU A 104 2.89 1.96 -8.20
N ASP A 105 3.98 2.35 -7.56
CA ASP A 105 5.15 1.49 -7.41
C ASP A 105 4.97 0.56 -6.21
N VAL A 106 5.21 -0.73 -6.42
CA VAL A 106 5.08 -1.76 -5.39
C VAL A 106 6.36 -2.55 -5.29
N SER A 107 6.89 -2.69 -4.07
CA SER A 107 7.96 -3.62 -3.77
C SER A 107 7.49 -4.60 -2.69
N PRO A 108 7.23 -5.87 -3.04
CA PRO A 108 6.93 -6.90 -2.05
C PRO A 108 8.15 -7.21 -1.19
N VAL A 109 7.91 -7.42 0.09
CA VAL A 109 8.91 -7.89 1.06
C VAL A 109 8.46 -9.25 1.53
N TYR A 110 9.31 -10.25 1.32
CA TYR A 110 9.00 -11.64 1.62
C TYR A 110 9.52 -12.04 3.00
N ASP A 111 8.92 -13.08 3.57
CA ASP A 111 9.48 -13.78 4.71
C ASP A 111 10.62 -14.70 4.23
N GLU A 112 11.86 -14.40 4.64
CA GLU A 112 13.05 -15.13 4.23
C GLU A 112 13.03 -16.60 4.68
N GLY A 113 12.45 -16.88 5.86
CA GLY A 113 12.31 -18.25 6.36
C GLY A 113 11.37 -19.05 5.47
N MET A 114 10.19 -18.49 5.16
CA MET A 114 9.23 -19.13 4.28
C MET A 114 9.79 -19.34 2.86
N VAL A 115 10.56 -18.39 2.34
CA VAL A 115 11.23 -18.55 1.03
C VAL A 115 12.29 -19.64 1.08
N SER A 116 13.06 -19.72 2.16
CA SER A 116 14.07 -20.77 2.35
C SER A 116 13.45 -22.16 2.43
N ASP A 117 12.30 -22.30 3.10
CA ASP A 117 11.56 -23.56 3.21
C ASP A 117 11.03 -24.06 1.85
N LEU A 118 10.85 -23.16 0.88
CA LEU A 118 10.44 -23.53 -0.48
C LEU A 118 11.61 -24.01 -1.35
N ALA A 119 12.86 -23.80 -0.94
CA ALA A 119 14.02 -24.17 -1.74
C ALA A 119 14.05 -25.69 -2.02
N GLY A 120 14.06 -26.06 -3.30
CA GLY A 120 14.03 -27.46 -3.74
C GLY A 120 12.63 -28.00 -4.11
N THR A 121 11.57 -27.20 -3.97
CA THR A 121 10.22 -27.55 -4.43
C THR A 121 10.11 -27.42 -5.96
N PRO A 122 9.37 -28.28 -6.68
CA PRO A 122 9.13 -28.11 -8.11
C PRO A 122 8.51 -26.73 -8.41
N GLY A 123 9.13 -25.95 -9.30
CA GLY A 123 8.70 -24.59 -9.64
C GLY A 123 9.51 -23.46 -8.97
N THR A 124 10.36 -23.77 -8.00
CA THR A 124 11.34 -22.83 -7.41
C THR A 124 12.74 -23.14 -7.90
N THR A 125 13.27 -22.37 -8.84
CA THR A 125 14.67 -22.50 -9.27
C THR A 125 15.58 -21.90 -8.20
N SER A 126 16.09 -22.74 -7.29
CA SER A 126 17.32 -22.41 -6.57
C SER A 126 18.48 -22.60 -7.55
N SER A 127 19.02 -21.52 -8.09
CA SER A 127 20.35 -21.59 -8.72
C SER A 127 21.34 -22.07 -7.64
N PRO A 128 22.16 -23.10 -7.90
CA PRO A 128 23.10 -23.57 -6.90
C PRO A 128 24.08 -22.44 -6.54
N PRO A 129 24.49 -22.32 -5.27
CA PRO A 129 25.49 -21.33 -4.88
C PRO A 129 26.79 -21.58 -5.66
N CYS A 130 27.36 -20.51 -6.22
CA CYS A 130 28.66 -20.58 -6.88
C CYS A 130 29.70 -21.12 -5.89
N PRO A 131 30.50 -22.13 -6.27
CA PRO A 131 31.61 -22.56 -5.43
C PRO A 131 32.65 -21.45 -5.36
N CYS A 132 33.06 -21.13 -4.14
CA CYS A 132 34.18 -20.24 -3.80
C CYS A 132 35.52 -20.76 -4.31
#